data_AF-A0A319EIV2-F1
#
_entry.id   AF-A0A319EIV2-F1
#
_cell.length_a   1.000
_cell.length_b   1.000
_cell.length_c   1.000
_cell.angle_alpha   90.00
_cell.angle_beta   90.00
_cell.angle_gamma   90.00
#
_symmetry.space_group_name_H-M   'P 1'
#
loop_
_entity.id
_entity.type
_entity.pdbx_description
1 polymer ?
#
loop_
_entity_poly.entity_id
_entity_poly.type
_entity_poly.pdbx_seq_one_letter_code
_entity_poly.pdbx_strand_id
1 'polypeptide(L)'
;MDCTEDYPDDCTDDCTEELHANVPDLQYPSKQELIDAASMVIEFMKKLNWRKMGEKPPRLAITGGLAVMHHCPNRLPSIAHDGQEDIDIVLSGVDPGSIKSTLEDEFPEHFILDWQEIYYYLYIITPRGKVKVDFKWDIFLVSVNSR
;
A
#
# COMPACT_ATOMS: atom_id res chain seq x y z
N MET A 1 -42.20 -28.34 17.14
CA MET A 1 -41.65 -26.98 17.00
C MET A 1 -40.36 -26.99 17.78
N ASP A 2 -39.28 -27.19 17.06
CA ASP A 2 -37.93 -27.03 17.57
C ASP A 2 -37.22 -26.15 16.54
N CYS A 3 -36.72 -25.01 17.01
CA CYS A 3 -36.14 -23.94 16.22
C CYS A 3 -34.68 -23.83 16.61
N THR A 4 -33.77 -24.23 15.73
CA THR A 4 -32.35 -23.84 15.74
C THR A 4 -31.89 -23.92 14.28
N GLU A 5 -32.11 -22.86 13.50
CA GLU A 5 -31.12 -21.84 13.15
C GLU A 5 -30.02 -22.40 12.23
N ASP A 6 -30.34 -22.41 10.94
CA ASP A 6 -29.38 -22.40 9.83
C ASP A 6 -28.56 -21.11 9.91
N TYR A 7 -27.28 -21.22 10.30
CA TYR A 7 -26.29 -20.21 9.95
C TYR A 7 -25.64 -20.65 8.63
N PRO A 8 -25.88 -19.98 7.49
CA PRO A 8 -24.94 -20.09 6.39
C PRO A 8 -23.67 -19.37 6.85
N ASP A 9 -22.60 -20.14 7.06
CA ASP A 9 -21.23 -19.64 7.14
C ASP A 9 -20.98 -18.71 5.95
N ASP A 10 -20.92 -17.42 6.25
CA ASP A 10 -20.56 -16.34 5.32
C ASP A 10 -19.04 -16.40 5.08
N CYS A 11 -18.62 -17.36 4.26
CA CYS A 11 -17.25 -17.42 3.75
C CYS A 11 -17.06 -16.33 2.69
N THR A 12 -16.78 -15.10 3.11
CA THR A 12 -16.45 -13.98 2.21
C THR A 12 -14.95 -13.66 2.11
N ASP A 13 -14.07 -14.42 2.78
CA ASP A 13 -12.63 -14.13 2.79
C ASP A 13 -11.78 -14.84 1.70
N ASP A 14 -12.35 -15.73 0.88
CA ASP A 14 -11.57 -16.59 -0.05
C ASP A 14 -11.48 -16.05 -1.50
N CYS A 15 -12.21 -14.97 -1.82
CA CYS A 15 -12.33 -14.50 -3.21
C CYS A 15 -11.20 -13.57 -3.66
N THR A 16 -10.50 -12.89 -2.75
CA THR A 16 -9.44 -11.92 -3.09
C THR A 16 -8.08 -12.60 -3.30
N GLU A 17 -7.78 -13.67 -2.56
CA GLU A 17 -6.57 -14.49 -2.77
C GLU A 17 -6.58 -15.16 -4.16
N GLU A 18 -7.73 -15.65 -4.63
CA GLU A 18 -7.86 -16.24 -5.98
C GLU A 18 -7.69 -15.21 -7.10
N LEU A 19 -8.07 -13.94 -6.87
CA LEU A 19 -8.08 -12.91 -7.92
C LEU A 19 -6.66 -12.59 -8.43
N HIS A 20 -5.64 -12.71 -7.55
CA HIS A 20 -4.29 -12.22 -7.81
C HIS A 20 -3.16 -13.22 -7.59
N ALA A 21 -3.48 -14.49 -7.35
CA ALA A 21 -2.50 -15.57 -7.14
C ALA A 21 -1.42 -15.67 -8.24
N ASN A 22 -1.69 -15.12 -9.44
CA ASN A 22 -0.79 -15.17 -10.60
C ASN A 22 -0.13 -13.83 -10.95
N VAL A 23 -0.29 -12.77 -10.16
CA VAL A 23 0.34 -11.47 -10.46
C VAL A 23 1.79 -11.48 -9.94
N PRO A 24 2.80 -11.50 -10.83
CA PRO A 24 4.19 -11.56 -10.40
C PRO A 24 4.65 -10.22 -9.83
N ASP A 25 5.62 -10.27 -8.92
CA ASP A 25 6.37 -9.06 -8.54
C ASP A 25 7.04 -8.45 -9.77
N LEU A 26 6.92 -7.14 -9.91
CA LEU A 26 7.58 -6.44 -10.99
C LEU A 26 9.07 -6.31 -10.67
N GLN A 27 9.88 -7.15 -11.32
CA GLN A 27 11.33 -7.07 -11.22
C GLN A 27 11.87 -5.93 -12.10
N TYR A 28 12.69 -5.06 -11.52
CA TYR A 28 13.34 -3.92 -12.20
C TYR A 28 12.36 -2.97 -12.91
N PRO A 29 11.37 -2.39 -12.20
CA PRO A 29 10.49 -1.39 -12.80
C PRO A 29 11.28 -0.16 -13.26
N SER A 30 10.87 0.43 -14.37
CA SER A 30 11.38 1.72 -14.81
C SER A 30 10.94 2.83 -13.86
N LYS A 31 11.68 3.95 -13.86
CA LYS A 31 11.28 5.17 -13.13
C LYS A 31 9.84 5.60 -13.44
N GLN A 32 9.42 5.50 -14.71
CA GLN A 32 8.07 5.93 -15.11
C GLN A 32 7.01 5.01 -14.50
N GLU A 33 7.24 3.71 -14.49
CA GLU A 33 6.31 2.74 -13.89
C GLU A 33 6.15 2.94 -12.39
N LEU A 34 7.25 3.25 -11.68
CA LEU A 34 7.18 3.60 -10.26
C LEU A 34 6.43 4.92 -10.03
N ILE A 35 6.61 5.93 -10.89
CA ILE A 35 5.87 7.20 -10.81
C ILE A 35 4.37 6.98 -11.05
N ASP A 36 4.02 6.19 -12.08
CA ASP A 36 2.63 5.92 -12.44
C ASP A 36 1.94 5.13 -11.32
N ALA A 37 2.61 4.09 -10.80
CA ALA A 37 2.11 3.32 -9.66
C ALA A 37 1.95 4.20 -8.41
N ALA A 38 2.93 5.04 -8.07
CA ALA A 38 2.81 5.96 -6.93
C ALA A 38 1.66 6.97 -7.11
N SER A 39 1.47 7.46 -8.34
CA SER A 39 0.36 8.35 -8.68
C SER A 39 -0.99 7.65 -8.50
N MET A 40 -1.11 6.38 -8.91
CA MET A 40 -2.31 5.59 -8.69
C MET A 40 -2.61 5.40 -7.21
N VAL A 41 -1.62 5.03 -6.38
CA VAL A 41 -1.79 4.92 -4.92
C VAL A 41 -2.37 6.20 -4.34
N ILE A 42 -1.79 7.36 -4.68
CA ILE A 42 -2.25 8.66 -4.20
C ILE A 42 -3.69 8.97 -4.65
N GLU A 43 -4.05 8.64 -5.88
CA GLU A 43 -5.42 8.83 -6.38
C GLU A 43 -6.45 7.95 -5.66
N PHE A 44 -6.10 6.69 -5.33
CA PHE A 44 -6.97 5.84 -4.53
C PHE A 44 -7.11 6.34 -3.09
N MET A 45 -6.01 6.77 -2.46
CA MET A 45 -6.06 7.40 -1.12
C MET A 45 -6.98 8.63 -1.09
N LYS A 46 -7.03 9.42 -2.17
CA LYS A 46 -7.96 10.58 -2.26
C LYS A 46 -9.43 10.16 -2.32
N LYS A 47 -9.73 8.96 -2.80
CA LYS A 47 -11.10 8.42 -2.92
C LYS A 47 -11.61 7.78 -1.64
N LEU A 48 -10.71 7.40 -0.71
CA LEU A 48 -11.08 6.81 0.57
C LEU A 48 -12.05 7.68 1.35
N ASN A 49 -13.02 7.05 2.00
CA ASN A 49 -13.93 7.73 2.90
C ASN A 49 -13.33 7.87 4.31
N TRP A 50 -12.42 8.84 4.47
CA TRP A 50 -11.71 9.12 5.72
C TRP A 50 -12.64 9.27 6.94
N ARG A 51 -13.85 9.81 6.77
CA ARG A 51 -14.83 9.92 7.87
C ARG A 51 -15.34 8.56 8.34
N LYS A 52 -15.58 7.62 7.42
CA LYS A 52 -15.99 6.25 7.74
C LYS A 52 -14.87 5.51 8.47
N MET A 53 -13.61 5.78 8.10
CA MET A 53 -12.43 5.25 8.78
C MET A 53 -12.19 5.85 10.17
N GLY A 54 -12.89 6.93 10.54
CA GLY A 54 -12.63 7.67 11.79
C GLY A 54 -11.33 8.49 11.76
N GLU A 55 -10.73 8.67 10.59
CA GLU A 55 -9.43 9.32 10.38
C GLU A 55 -9.57 10.65 9.62
N LYS A 56 -8.48 11.42 9.58
CA LYS A 56 -8.37 12.58 8.69
C LYS A 56 -7.47 12.23 7.51
N PRO A 57 -7.71 12.80 6.31
CA PRO A 57 -6.78 12.64 5.20
C PRO A 57 -5.35 13.06 5.62
N PRO A 58 -4.34 12.19 5.51
CA PRO A 58 -2.98 12.49 5.92
C PRO A 58 -2.33 13.46 4.92
N ARG A 59 -1.33 14.20 5.37
CA ARG A 59 -0.31 14.70 4.45
C ARG A 59 0.57 13.53 4.04
N LEU A 60 0.97 13.52 2.79
CA LEU A 60 1.81 12.46 2.24
C LEU A 60 3.00 13.04 1.48
N ALA A 61 4.09 12.28 1.46
CA ALA A 61 5.26 12.56 0.64
C ALA A 61 5.86 11.27 0.10
N ILE A 62 6.18 11.24 -1.20
CA ILE A 62 6.99 10.17 -1.79
C ILE A 62 8.44 10.38 -1.34
N THR A 63 9.09 9.32 -0.87
CA THR A 63 10.46 9.36 -0.36
C THR A 63 11.33 8.27 -1.01
N GLY A 64 12.49 7.98 -0.41
CA GLY A 64 13.35 6.88 -0.80
C GLY A 64 13.87 6.91 -2.23
N GLY A 65 14.00 5.73 -2.84
CA GLY A 65 14.61 5.54 -4.15
C GLY A 65 13.89 6.32 -5.26
N LEU A 66 12.55 6.28 -5.25
CA LEU A 66 11.73 6.97 -6.24
C LEU A 66 11.90 8.49 -6.20
N ALA A 67 11.89 9.09 -5.01
CA ALA A 67 12.12 10.53 -4.86
C ALA A 67 13.53 10.93 -5.36
N VAL A 68 14.54 10.12 -5.06
CA VAL A 68 15.91 10.33 -5.54
C VAL A 68 15.98 10.25 -7.06
N MET A 69 15.37 9.24 -7.68
CA MET A 69 15.32 9.11 -9.15
C MET A 69 14.58 10.28 -9.80
N HIS A 70 13.55 10.82 -9.14
CA HIS A 70 12.82 11.98 -9.62
C HIS A 70 13.70 13.23 -9.67
N HIS A 71 14.39 13.56 -8.57
CA HIS A 71 15.22 14.77 -8.45
C HIS A 71 16.60 14.66 -9.12
N CYS A 72 17.16 13.45 -9.20
CA CYS A 72 18.49 13.18 -9.74
C CYS A 72 18.39 12.17 -10.90
N PRO A 73 17.92 12.58 -12.11
CA PRO A 73 17.64 11.64 -13.21
C PRO A 73 18.87 10.91 -13.74
N ASN A 74 20.08 11.44 -13.50
CA ASN A 74 21.34 10.81 -13.90
C ASN A 74 21.87 9.81 -12.87
N ARG A 75 21.24 9.70 -11.70
CA ARG A 75 21.61 8.72 -10.69
C ARG A 75 20.97 7.39 -11.06
N LEU A 76 21.77 6.33 -11.08
CA LEU A 76 21.25 4.99 -11.30
C LEU A 76 20.21 4.67 -10.21
N PRO A 77 19.11 3.96 -10.57
CA PRO A 77 18.22 3.40 -9.57
C PRO A 77 19.06 2.65 -8.54
N SER A 78 18.75 2.84 -7.25
CA SER A 78 19.10 1.78 -6.32
C SER A 78 18.39 0.54 -6.86
N ILE A 79 19.12 -0.54 -7.06
CA ILE A 79 18.53 -1.82 -7.42
C ILE A 79 18.56 -2.61 -6.12
N ALA A 80 17.37 -2.91 -5.58
CA ALA A 80 17.23 -3.83 -4.46
C ALA A 80 17.95 -5.14 -4.77
N HIS A 81 18.52 -5.80 -3.76
CA HIS A 81 19.37 -6.98 -3.99
C HIS A 81 18.64 -8.11 -4.73
N ASP A 82 17.33 -8.20 -4.57
CA ASP A 82 16.40 -9.13 -5.21
C ASP A 82 15.73 -8.58 -6.47
N GLY A 83 16.06 -7.34 -6.87
CA GLY A 83 15.46 -6.65 -8.02
C GLY A 83 14.04 -6.15 -7.78
N GLN A 84 13.54 -6.20 -6.55
CA GLN A 84 12.20 -5.73 -6.18
C GLN A 84 12.27 -4.30 -5.67
N GLU A 85 11.84 -3.36 -6.50
CA GLU A 85 11.71 -1.95 -6.08
C GLU A 85 10.34 -1.71 -5.44
N ASP A 86 10.30 -0.78 -4.50
CA ASP A 86 9.10 -0.36 -3.79
C ASP A 86 8.83 1.14 -3.95
N ILE A 87 7.64 1.54 -3.51
CA ILE A 87 7.21 2.93 -3.41
C ILE A 87 7.17 3.31 -1.94
N ASP A 88 8.11 4.15 -1.51
CA ASP A 88 8.14 4.68 -0.16
C ASP A 88 7.24 5.92 -0.02
N ILE A 89 6.20 5.84 0.80
CA ILE A 89 5.29 6.96 1.08
C ILE A 89 5.29 7.24 2.57
N VAL A 90 5.72 8.44 2.97
CA VAL A 90 5.58 8.92 4.35
C VAL A 90 4.20 9.54 4.54
N LEU A 91 3.48 9.11 5.59
CA LEU A 91 2.16 9.60 5.95
C LEU A 91 2.19 10.34 7.29
N SER A 92 1.38 11.40 7.41
CA SER A 92 1.25 12.17 8.64
C SER A 92 0.02 11.78 9.46
N GLY A 93 0.22 11.46 10.74
CA GLY A 93 -0.86 11.41 11.74
C GLY A 93 -1.99 10.41 11.47
N VAL A 94 -1.70 9.33 10.72
CA VAL A 94 -2.61 8.19 10.51
C VAL A 94 -1.81 6.90 10.60
N ASP A 95 -2.42 5.84 11.14
CA ASP A 95 -1.81 4.52 11.18
C ASP A 95 -1.74 3.89 9.77
N PRO A 96 -0.53 3.52 9.28
CA PRO A 96 -0.36 2.86 7.99
C PRO A 96 -1.17 1.57 7.83
N GLY A 97 -1.36 0.80 8.90
CA GLY A 97 -2.06 -0.48 8.85
C GLY A 97 -3.51 -0.31 8.41
N SER A 98 -4.24 0.59 9.07
CA SER A 98 -5.65 0.87 8.71
C SER A 98 -5.82 1.31 7.25
N ILE A 99 -4.89 2.09 6.71
CA ILE A 99 -4.93 2.55 5.31
C ILE A 99 -4.72 1.37 4.35
N LYS A 100 -3.75 0.50 4.65
CA LYS A 100 -3.45 -0.67 3.81
C LYS A 100 -4.65 -1.59 3.68
N SER A 101 -5.28 -1.96 4.80
CA SER A 101 -6.51 -2.77 4.79
C SER A 101 -7.63 -2.09 4.03
N THR A 102 -7.87 -0.81 4.29
CA THR A 102 -8.96 -0.09 3.59
C THR A 102 -8.72 0.03 2.09
N LEU A 103 -7.48 0.18 1.63
CA LEU A 103 -7.17 0.24 0.19
C LEU A 103 -7.43 -1.10 -0.51
N GLU A 104 -7.13 -2.21 0.17
CA GLU A 104 -7.42 -3.54 -0.37
C GLU A 104 -8.92 -3.84 -0.33
N ASP A 105 -9.60 -3.55 0.78
CA ASP A 105 -11.06 -3.71 0.92
C ASP A 105 -11.86 -2.87 -0.11
N GLU A 106 -11.50 -1.59 -0.30
CA GLU A 106 -12.25 -0.67 -1.17
C GLU A 106 -11.88 -0.80 -2.66
N PHE A 107 -10.68 -1.30 -2.97
CA PHE A 107 -10.17 -1.42 -4.35
C PHE A 107 -9.43 -2.75 -4.58
N PRO A 108 -10.10 -3.90 -4.38
CA PRO A 108 -9.46 -5.23 -4.40
C PRO A 108 -8.93 -5.61 -5.79
N GLU A 109 -9.40 -4.99 -6.87
CA GLU A 109 -8.87 -5.19 -8.22
C GLU A 109 -7.53 -4.47 -8.46
N HIS A 110 -7.14 -3.56 -7.57
CA HIS A 110 -5.95 -2.72 -7.70
C HIS A 110 -4.91 -2.96 -6.62
N PHE A 111 -5.30 -3.51 -5.47
CA PHE A 111 -4.41 -3.73 -4.33
C PHE A 111 -4.46 -5.17 -3.85
N ILE A 112 -3.33 -5.62 -3.32
CA ILE A 112 -3.17 -6.95 -2.72
C ILE A 112 -2.51 -6.76 -1.37
N LEU A 113 -3.04 -7.44 -0.36
CA LEU A 113 -2.36 -7.66 0.91
C LEU A 113 -1.72 -9.05 0.92
N ASP A 114 -0.39 -9.08 1.00
CA ASP A 114 0.36 -10.31 1.21
C ASP A 114 0.69 -10.46 2.69
N TRP A 115 0.13 -11.48 3.32
CA TRP A 115 0.31 -11.79 4.73
C TRP A 115 1.53 -12.69 4.93
N GLN A 116 2.64 -12.11 5.41
CA GLN A 116 3.84 -12.87 5.76
C GLN A 116 4.07 -12.85 7.28
N GLU A 117 3.72 -13.98 7.93
CA GLU A 117 3.94 -14.33 9.35
C GLU A 117 3.45 -13.32 10.40
N ILE A 118 3.98 -12.10 10.40
CA ILE A 118 3.75 -11.01 11.36
C ILE A 118 3.62 -9.62 10.70
N TYR A 119 3.89 -9.52 9.39
CA TYR A 119 3.75 -8.29 8.61
C TYR A 119 2.87 -8.55 7.40
N TYR A 120 2.06 -7.56 7.02
CA TYR A 120 1.40 -7.58 5.72
C TYR A 120 1.93 -6.46 4.84
N TYR A 121 2.30 -6.85 3.61
CA TYR A 121 2.77 -5.95 2.58
C TYR A 121 1.60 -5.58 1.67
N LEU A 122 1.44 -4.29 1.43
CA LEU A 122 0.51 -3.80 0.43
C LEU A 122 1.24 -3.74 -0.91
N TYR A 123 0.62 -4.29 -1.94
CA TYR A 123 1.07 -4.14 -3.31
C TYR A 123 0.01 -3.41 -4.13
N ILE A 124 0.44 -2.59 -5.07
CA ILE A 124 -0.41 -2.06 -6.14
C ILE A 124 -0.18 -2.85 -7.42
N ILE A 125 -1.25 -3.20 -8.10
CA ILE A 125 -1.22 -3.93 -9.36
C ILE A 125 -1.01 -2.95 -10.50
N THR A 126 -0.04 -3.26 -11.34
CA THR A 126 0.27 -2.56 -12.58
C THR A 126 0.05 -3.53 -13.76
N PRO A 127 -0.03 -3.03 -15.01
CA PRO A 127 -0.17 -3.88 -16.19
C PRO A 127 0.94 -4.94 -16.37
N ARG A 128 2.09 -4.80 -15.71
CA ARG A 128 3.25 -5.70 -15.85
C ARG A 128 3.49 -6.60 -14.64
N GLY A 129 2.75 -6.42 -13.56
CA GLY A 129 3.01 -7.07 -12.28
C GLY A 129 2.66 -6.16 -11.11
N LYS A 130 3.02 -6.58 -9.90
CA LYS A 130 2.73 -5.82 -8.68
C LYS A 130 3.97 -5.10 -8.16
N VAL A 131 3.76 -3.92 -7.58
CA VAL A 131 4.81 -3.09 -6.96
C VAL A 131 4.45 -2.91 -5.49
N LYS A 132 5.42 -3.14 -4.60
CA LYS A 132 5.23 -2.96 -3.17
C LYS A 132 5.04 -1.48 -2.82
N VAL A 133 4.10 -1.20 -1.93
CA VAL A 133 3.83 0.12 -1.37
C VAL A 133 4.21 0.11 0.11
N ASP A 134 5.27 0.84 0.45
CA ASP A 134 5.74 0.97 1.82
C ASP A 134 5.28 2.29 2.43
N PHE A 135 4.21 2.22 3.23
CA PHE A 135 3.76 3.35 4.03
C PHE A 135 4.62 3.47 5.29
N LYS A 136 5.39 4.54 5.35
CA LYS A 136 6.19 4.96 6.50
C LYS A 136 5.41 5.97 7.31
N TRP A 137 5.53 5.90 8.63
CA TRP A 137 4.91 6.88 9.50
C TRP A 137 5.88 8.03 9.79
N ASP A 138 5.39 9.27 9.77
CA ASP A 138 6.06 10.35 10.48
C ASP A 138 6.03 10.08 11.99
N ILE A 139 7.01 9.34 12.51
CA ILE A 139 7.25 9.42 13.94
C ILE A 139 7.60 10.88 14.20
N PHE A 140 6.64 11.64 14.73
CA PHE A 140 6.93 12.94 15.31
C PHE A 140 8.09 12.70 16.26
N LEU A 141 9.27 13.18 15.88
CA LEU A 141 10.23 13.71 16.83
C LEU A 141 9.41 14.69 17.63
N VAL A 142 8.82 14.24 18.73
CA VAL A 142 8.27 15.10 19.75
C VAL A 142 9.42 16.05 20.02
N SER A 143 9.28 17.30 19.56
CA SER A 143 10.32 18.29 19.78
C SER A 143 10.54 18.25 21.27
N VAL A 144 11.75 17.90 21.67
CA VAL A 144 12.16 18.05 23.06
C VAL A 144 12.23 19.56 23.27
N ASN A 145 11.07 20.20 23.44
CA ASN A 145 10.94 21.47 24.11
C ASN A 145 11.17 21.17 25.59
N SER A 146 12.42 20.84 25.89
CA SER A 146 12.99 21.12 27.19
C SER A 146 12.97 22.63 27.34
N ARG A 147 12.00 23.06 28.15
CA ARG A 147 11.89 24.32 28.91
C ARG A 147 12.97 25.37 28.68
#